data_AF-A0A101CFQ8-F1
#
_entry.id   AF-A0A101CFQ8-F1
#
_cell.length_a   1.000
_cell.length_b   1.000
_cell.length_c   1.000
_cell.angle_alpha   90.00
_cell.angle_beta   90.00
_cell.angle_gamma   90.00
#
_symmetry.space_group_name_H-M   'P 1'
#
loop_
_entity.id
_entity.type
_entity.pdbx_description
1 polymer ?
#
loop_
_entity_poly.entity_id
_entity_poly.type
_entity_poly.pdbx_seq_one_letter_code
_entity_poly.pdbx_strand_id
1 'polypeptide(L)'
;MVSNKKIAVDFDGTIVEDAYPGIGKAKIFAFETLKKLQSQGYRLILWTYRHGKTLDEAVEFCRKNGIEFYAINSSFEGEVFDSETQSRKLDADWFIDDRNLGGFPGWGEIYNIINDRIEFRVEGKEVLAYSKLKKEKKKGLFW
;
A
#
# COMPACT_ATOMS: atom_id res chain seq x y z
N MET A 1 8.17 13.08 -11.84
CA MET A 1 9.17 11.98 -11.78
C MET A 1 8.39 10.70 -11.61
N VAL A 2 8.67 9.69 -12.44
CA VAL A 2 8.11 8.34 -12.29
C VAL A 2 8.82 7.69 -11.10
N SER A 3 8.05 7.23 -10.12
CA SER A 3 8.58 6.49 -8.96
C SER A 3 9.03 5.09 -9.39
N ASN A 4 9.89 4.44 -8.63
CA ASN A 4 10.19 3.00 -8.80
C ASN A 4 10.04 2.23 -7.47
N LYS A 5 9.31 2.82 -6.52
CA LYS A 5 9.11 2.24 -5.19
C LYS A 5 8.09 1.11 -5.21
N LYS A 6 8.28 0.15 -4.30
CA LYS A 6 7.42 -1.01 -4.11
C LYS A 6 6.41 -0.74 -3.00
N ILE A 7 5.14 -1.00 -3.27
CA ILE A 7 4.06 -0.88 -2.30
C ILE A 7 3.44 -2.27 -2.13
N ALA A 8 3.61 -2.86 -0.95
CA ALA A 8 2.88 -4.06 -0.55
C ALA A 8 1.46 -3.65 -0.14
N VAL A 9 0.46 -4.28 -0.74
CA VAL A 9 -0.96 -3.97 -0.53
C VAL A 9 -1.69 -5.23 -0.10
N ASP A 10 -2.27 -5.19 1.09
CA ASP A 10 -3.17 -6.24 1.56
C ASP A 10 -4.48 -6.30 0.75
N PHE A 11 -5.17 -7.43 0.81
CA PHE A 11 -6.39 -7.67 0.06
C PHE A 11 -7.66 -7.52 0.92
N ASP A 12 -7.82 -8.38 1.93
CA ASP A 12 -9.05 -8.53 2.72
C ASP A 12 -9.13 -7.48 3.83
N GLY A 13 -10.10 -6.58 3.73
CA GLY A 13 -10.15 -5.41 4.61
C GLY A 13 -9.37 -4.22 4.03
N THR A 14 -8.62 -4.39 2.94
CA THR A 14 -7.81 -3.31 2.34
C THR A 14 -8.28 -2.93 0.93
N ILE A 15 -8.23 -3.85 -0.03
CA ILE A 15 -8.77 -3.64 -1.39
C ILE A 15 -10.28 -3.88 -1.41
N VAL A 16 -10.73 -4.92 -0.69
CA VAL A 16 -12.13 -5.29 -0.54
C VAL A 16 -12.55 -5.26 0.93
N GLU A 17 -13.86 -5.29 1.20
CA GLU A 17 -14.38 -5.63 2.52
C GLU A 17 -13.90 -7.03 2.93
N ASP A 18 -13.62 -7.25 4.21
CA ASP A 18 -13.23 -8.58 4.70
C ASP A 18 -14.44 -9.53 4.61
N ALA A 19 -14.31 -10.56 3.79
CA ALA A 19 -15.30 -11.60 3.59
C ALA A 19 -14.65 -12.97 3.37
N TYR A 20 -13.40 -13.15 3.84
CA TYR A 20 -12.65 -14.39 3.64
C TYR A 20 -13.47 -15.61 4.14
N PRO A 21 -13.55 -16.72 3.37
CA PRO A 21 -12.77 -17.04 2.17
C PRO A 21 -13.30 -16.43 0.86
N GLY A 22 -14.51 -15.88 0.84
CA GLY A 22 -15.09 -15.22 -0.33
C GLY A 22 -14.44 -13.85 -0.60
N ILE A 23 -14.86 -13.18 -1.67
CA ILE A 23 -14.38 -11.82 -2.00
C ILE A 23 -15.46 -10.81 -1.63
N GLY A 24 -15.12 -9.86 -0.76
CA GLY A 24 -16.02 -8.78 -0.37
C GLY A 24 -16.20 -7.73 -1.46
N LYS A 25 -17.01 -6.71 -1.19
CA LYS A 25 -17.16 -5.59 -2.12
C LYS A 25 -15.87 -4.78 -2.19
N ALA A 26 -15.55 -4.26 -3.37
CA ALA A 26 -14.44 -3.32 -3.51
C ALA A 26 -14.62 -2.11 -2.59
N LYS A 27 -13.58 -1.73 -1.87
CA LYS A 27 -13.59 -0.49 -1.08
C LYS A 27 -13.66 0.72 -2.00
N ILE A 28 -14.33 1.76 -1.54
CA ILE A 28 -14.50 3.02 -2.28
C ILE A 28 -13.11 3.55 -2.68
N PHE A 29 -12.97 3.86 -3.98
CA PHE A 29 -11.74 4.36 -4.63
C PHE A 29 -10.52 3.42 -4.64
N ALA A 30 -10.66 2.14 -4.24
CA ALA A 30 -9.52 1.21 -4.18
C ALA A 30 -8.82 1.07 -5.54
N PHE A 31 -9.56 0.72 -6.57
CA PHE A 31 -8.99 0.46 -7.89
C PHE A 31 -8.55 1.74 -8.61
N GLU A 32 -9.27 2.85 -8.43
CA GLU A 32 -8.89 4.15 -8.95
C GLU A 32 -7.55 4.61 -8.38
N THR A 33 -7.38 4.50 -7.06
CA THR A 33 -6.13 4.86 -6.38
C THR A 33 -4.98 3.94 -6.78
N LEU A 34 -5.19 2.62 -6.82
CA LEU A 34 -4.15 1.68 -7.24
C LEU A 34 -3.69 1.92 -8.69
N LYS A 35 -4.63 2.16 -9.62
CA LYS A 35 -4.30 2.51 -11.01
C LYS A 35 -3.52 3.81 -11.09
N LYS A 36 -3.92 4.81 -10.28
CA LYS A 36 -3.21 6.09 -10.21
C LYS A 36 -1.78 5.90 -9.73
N LEU A 37 -1.56 5.11 -8.68
CA LEU A 37 -0.22 4.78 -8.18
C LEU A 37 0.62 4.06 -9.25
N GLN A 38 0.05 3.08 -9.97
CA GLN A 38 0.76 2.42 -11.08
C GLN A 38 1.13 3.41 -12.19
N SER A 39 0.23 4.31 -12.58
CA SER A 39 0.51 5.35 -13.58
C SER A 39 1.63 6.31 -13.16
N GLN A 40 1.89 6.43 -11.86
CA GLN A 40 2.98 7.21 -11.28
C GLN A 40 4.29 6.42 -11.14
N GLY A 41 4.31 5.15 -11.56
CA GLY A 41 5.49 4.27 -11.57
C GLY A 41 5.64 3.36 -10.33
N TYR A 42 4.71 3.42 -9.37
CA TYR A 42 4.77 2.52 -8.23
C TYR A 42 4.55 1.07 -8.66
N ARG A 43 5.38 0.17 -8.12
CA ARG A 43 5.24 -1.27 -8.31
C ARG A 43 4.37 -1.82 -7.17
N LEU A 44 3.17 -2.27 -7.51
CA LEU A 44 2.26 -2.83 -6.53
C LEU A 44 2.53 -4.31 -6.34
N ILE A 45 2.69 -4.75 -5.10
CA ILE A 45 2.81 -6.16 -4.73
C ILE A 45 1.53 -6.54 -3.98
N LEU A 46 0.85 -7.59 -4.44
CA LEU A 46 -0.24 -8.16 -3.66
C LEU A 46 0.36 -8.88 -2.45
N TRP A 47 0.03 -8.43 -1.24
CA TRP A 47 0.57 -8.96 0.01
C TRP A 47 -0.56 -9.47 0.88
N THR A 48 -0.94 -10.74 0.71
CA THR A 48 -2.13 -11.32 1.34
C THR A 48 -1.84 -12.66 1.97
N TYR A 49 -2.58 -13.00 3.03
CA TYR A 49 -2.53 -14.34 3.62
C TYR A 49 -3.24 -15.41 2.77
N ARG A 50 -3.99 -15.00 1.74
CA ARG A 50 -4.62 -15.92 0.77
C ARG A 50 -3.57 -16.78 0.09
N HIS A 51 -3.96 -18.03 -0.20
CA HIS A 51 -3.11 -19.03 -0.85
C HIS A 51 -3.96 -19.99 -1.69
N GLY A 52 -3.30 -20.68 -2.63
CA GLY A 52 -3.94 -21.60 -3.57
C GLY A 52 -5.12 -20.93 -4.29
N LYS A 53 -6.25 -21.64 -4.39
CA LYS A 53 -7.44 -21.16 -5.10
C LYS A 53 -7.92 -19.77 -4.66
N THR A 54 -7.88 -19.47 -3.36
CA THR A 54 -8.34 -18.17 -2.85
C THR A 54 -7.44 -17.01 -3.27
N LEU A 55 -6.14 -17.28 -3.47
CA LEU A 55 -5.17 -16.32 -4.00
C LEU A 55 -5.44 -16.08 -5.49
N ASP A 56 -5.63 -17.16 -6.26
CA ASP A 56 -5.94 -17.07 -7.69
C ASP A 56 -7.21 -16.24 -7.93
N GLU A 57 -8.25 -16.45 -7.11
CA GLU A 57 -9.49 -15.68 -7.16
C GLU A 57 -9.27 -14.18 -6.86
N ALA A 58 -8.44 -13.86 -5.86
CA ALA A 58 -8.12 -12.46 -5.51
C ALA A 58 -7.30 -11.76 -6.60
N VAL A 59 -6.33 -12.46 -7.20
CA VAL A 59 -5.53 -11.98 -8.33
C VAL A 59 -6.44 -11.71 -9.53
N GLU A 60 -7.30 -12.67 -9.88
CA GLU A 60 -8.24 -12.57 -11.00
C GLU A 60 -9.27 -11.46 -10.79
N PHE A 61 -9.76 -11.27 -9.56
CA PHE A 61 -10.65 -10.18 -9.21
C PHE A 61 -9.98 -8.82 -9.44
N CYS A 62 -8.74 -8.65 -9.00
CA CYS A 62 -7.98 -7.42 -9.24
C CYS A 62 -7.74 -7.18 -10.74
N ARG A 63 -7.38 -8.25 -11.48
CA ARG A 63 -7.14 -8.19 -12.93
C ARG A 63 -8.38 -7.77 -13.71
N LYS A 64 -9.55 -8.32 -13.38
CA LYS A 64 -10.85 -7.91 -13.96
C LYS A 64 -11.19 -6.45 -13.70
N ASN A 65 -10.72 -5.91 -12.58
CA ASN A 65 -10.85 -4.49 -12.24
C ASN A 65 -9.72 -3.62 -12.80
N GLY A 66 -8.81 -4.18 -13.62
CA GLY A 66 -7.75 -3.45 -14.31
C GLY A 66 -6.53 -3.16 -13.46
N ILE A 67 -6.23 -4.00 -12.46
CA ILE A 67 -4.98 -4.00 -11.70
C ILE A 67 -4.23 -5.30 -11.97
N GLU A 68 -3.00 -5.18 -12.45
CA GLU A 68 -2.04 -6.27 -12.57
C GLU A 68 -0.89 -6.00 -11.62
N PHE A 69 -0.60 -6.91 -10.70
CA PHE A 69 0.44 -6.72 -9.71
C PHE A 69 1.82 -7.03 -10.28
N TYR A 70 2.83 -6.29 -9.83
CA TYR A 70 4.23 -6.55 -10.14
C TYR A 70 4.70 -7.90 -9.58
N ALA A 71 4.22 -8.26 -8.38
CA ALA A 71 4.48 -9.55 -7.77
C ALA A 71 3.33 -9.93 -6.82
N ILE A 72 3.23 -11.21 -6.48
CA ILE A 72 2.20 -11.75 -5.59
C ILE A 72 2.91 -12.51 -4.47
N ASN A 73 2.71 -12.06 -3.22
CA ASN A 73 3.35 -12.62 -2.02
C ASN A 73 4.87 -12.84 -2.16
N SER A 74 5.51 -11.99 -2.95
CA SER A 74 6.92 -12.08 -3.35
C SER A 74 7.52 -10.68 -3.50
N SER A 75 8.81 -10.52 -3.23
CA SER A 75 9.51 -9.22 -3.27
C SER A 75 9.73 -8.72 -4.71
N PHE A 76 9.69 -9.61 -5.69
CA PHE A 76 9.80 -9.33 -7.11
C PHE A 76 9.17 -10.43 -7.97
N GLU A 77 8.95 -10.12 -9.25
CA GLU A 77 8.38 -11.08 -10.21
C GLU A 77 9.29 -12.30 -10.39
N GLY A 78 8.71 -13.50 -10.28
CA GLY A 78 9.45 -14.76 -10.45
C GLY A 78 10.36 -15.14 -9.29
N GLU A 79 10.25 -14.49 -8.12
CA GLU A 79 10.95 -14.93 -6.91
C GLU A 79 10.54 -16.38 -6.56
N VAL A 80 11.56 -17.22 -6.33
CA VAL A 80 11.38 -18.55 -5.77
C VAL A 80 11.91 -18.49 -4.34
N PHE A 81 11.01 -18.67 -3.37
CA PHE A 81 11.36 -18.54 -1.96
C PHE A 81 12.26 -19.70 -1.49
N ASP A 82 13.39 -19.36 -0.89
CA ASP A 82 14.30 -20.28 -0.19
C ASP A 82 14.44 -19.88 1.28
N SER A 83 13.93 -20.74 2.17
CA SER A 83 13.95 -20.48 3.62
C SER A 83 15.33 -20.49 4.27
N GLU A 84 16.36 -21.05 3.62
CA GLU A 84 17.72 -21.08 4.19
C GLU A 84 18.47 -19.76 3.96
N THR A 85 18.15 -19.07 2.86
CA THR A 85 18.93 -17.91 2.40
C THR A 85 18.11 -16.62 2.29
N GLN A 86 16.78 -16.69 2.39
CA GLN A 86 15.89 -15.54 2.19
C GLN A 86 15.00 -15.25 3.40
N SER A 87 14.63 -13.99 3.55
CA SER A 87 13.64 -13.57 4.54
C SER A 87 12.23 -13.84 4.02
N ARG A 88 11.34 -14.34 4.89
CA ARG A 88 9.90 -14.42 4.59
C ARG A 88 9.25 -13.04 4.42
N LYS A 89 9.84 -11.98 4.99
CA LYS A 89 9.29 -10.63 4.91
C LYS A 89 9.57 -10.04 3.52
N LEU A 90 8.52 -9.49 2.90
CA LEU A 90 8.66 -8.79 1.62
C LEU A 90 9.56 -7.56 1.74
N ASP A 91 10.39 -7.35 0.72
CA ASP A 91 11.11 -6.10 0.56
C ASP A 91 10.23 -5.08 -0.18
N ALA A 92 9.63 -4.14 0.57
CA ALA A 92 8.80 -3.06 0.05
C ALA A 92 9.07 -1.74 0.77
N ASP A 93 8.88 -0.61 0.07
CA ASP A 93 9.05 0.73 0.64
C ASP A 93 7.89 1.10 1.58
N TRP A 94 6.67 0.67 1.24
CA TRP A 94 5.46 0.92 2.01
C TRP A 94 4.55 -0.31 2.07
N PHE A 95 3.84 -0.44 3.18
CA PHE A 95 2.85 -1.49 3.43
C PHE A 95 1.49 -0.82 3.70
N ILE A 96 0.49 -1.16 2.90
CA ILE A 96 -0.89 -0.70 3.05
C ILE A 96 -1.72 -1.90 3.50
N ASP A 97 -2.24 -1.83 4.72
CA ASP A 97 -2.94 -2.91 5.39
C ASP A 97 -3.93 -2.32 6.39
N ASP A 98 -5.11 -2.92 6.52
CA ASP A 98 -6.16 -2.43 7.41
C ASP A 98 -5.86 -2.65 8.88
N ARG A 99 -4.97 -3.59 9.17
CA ARG A 99 -4.47 -3.96 10.51
C ARG A 99 -3.21 -3.20 10.91
N ASN A 100 -2.74 -2.27 10.08
CA ASN A 100 -1.65 -1.37 10.47
C ASN A 100 -1.99 -0.60 11.75
N LEU A 101 -0.97 -0.33 12.58
CA LEU A 101 -1.14 0.53 13.75
C LEU A 101 -1.61 1.93 13.32
N GLY A 102 -2.78 2.34 13.82
CA GLY A 102 -3.48 3.56 13.37
C GLY A 102 -4.67 3.29 12.45
N GLY A 103 -4.86 2.04 12.01
CA GLY A 103 -5.99 1.60 11.19
C GLY A 103 -5.91 2.02 9.72
N PHE A 104 -6.99 1.73 8.99
CA PHE A 104 -7.12 2.06 7.57
C PHE A 104 -7.82 3.41 7.35
N PRO A 105 -7.11 4.48 6.94
CA PRO A 105 -7.73 5.81 6.79
C PRO A 105 -8.59 5.94 5.52
N GLY A 106 -8.56 4.94 4.64
CA GLY A 106 -9.25 4.96 3.34
C GLY A 106 -8.35 5.36 2.19
N TRP A 107 -8.73 4.94 0.98
CA TRP A 107 -7.90 5.06 -0.22
C TRP A 107 -7.60 6.49 -0.67
N GLY A 108 -8.51 7.43 -0.42
CA GLY A 108 -8.28 8.85 -0.69
C GLY A 108 -7.15 9.42 0.16
N GLU A 109 -7.16 9.15 1.46
CA GLU A 109 -6.10 9.61 2.37
C GLU A 109 -4.78 8.90 2.14
N ILE A 110 -4.80 7.59 1.86
CA ILE A 110 -3.59 6.84 1.48
C ILE A 110 -2.90 7.50 0.28
N TYR A 111 -3.68 7.87 -0.75
CA TYR A 111 -3.12 8.55 -1.91
C TYR A 111 -2.47 9.88 -1.55
N ASN A 112 -3.14 10.72 -0.73
CA ASN A 112 -2.59 12.00 -0.28
C ASN A 112 -1.32 11.81 0.54
N ILE A 113 -1.30 10.84 1.47
CA ILE A 113 -0.13 10.52 2.30
C ILE A 113 1.07 10.16 1.42
N ILE A 114 0.87 9.30 0.42
CA ILE A 114 1.93 8.89 -0.50
C ILE A 114 2.38 10.04 -1.41
N ASN A 115 1.43 10.76 -2.01
CA ASN A 115 1.70 11.82 -2.98
C ASN A 115 2.43 13.01 -2.34
N ASP A 116 1.96 13.46 -1.18
CA ASP A 116 2.48 14.62 -0.47
C ASP A 116 3.61 14.26 0.52
N ARG A 117 3.98 12.97 0.57
CA ARG A 117 5.00 12.41 1.46
C ARG A 117 4.76 12.82 2.91
N ILE A 118 3.53 12.60 3.36
CA ILE A 118 3.11 12.85 4.72
C ILE A 118 3.74 11.79 5.62
N GLU A 119 4.36 12.25 6.69
CA GLU A 119 4.90 11.42 7.75
C GLU A 119 4.18 11.76 9.06
N PHE A 120 4.14 10.77 9.96
CA PHE A 120 3.50 10.91 11.25
C PHE A 120 4.57 11.00 12.33
N ARG A 121 4.37 11.89 13.30
CA ARG A 121 5.14 11.92 14.54
C ARG A 121 4.18 11.85 15.72
N VAL A 122 4.64 11.28 16.81
CA VAL A 122 3.91 11.29 18.07
C VAL A 122 4.46 12.42 18.93
N GLU A 123 3.59 13.30 19.40
CA GLU A 123 3.92 14.38 20.33
C GLU A 123 2.94 14.30 21.51
N GLY A 124 3.45 13.93 22.69
CA GLY A 124 2.60 13.60 23.83
C GLY A 124 1.71 12.39 23.54
N LYS A 125 0.38 12.59 23.56
CA LYS A 125 -0.64 11.54 23.28
C LYS A 125 -1.29 11.71 21.91
N GLU A 126 -0.76 12.59 21.06
CA GLU A 126 -1.33 12.92 19.76
C GLU A 126 -0.44 12.44 18.61
N VAL A 127 -1.07 12.06 17.50
CA VAL A 127 -0.40 11.73 16.24
C VAL A 127 -0.54 12.92 15.31
N LEU A 128 0.59 13.53 14.96
CA LEU A 128 0.64 14.73 14.12
C LEU A 128 1.17 14.38 12.74
N ALA A 129 0.45 14.80 11.70
CA ALA A 129 0.86 14.68 10.30
C ALA A 129 1.74 15.88 9.90
N TYR A 130 2.87 15.62 9.24
CA TYR A 130 3.72 16.66 8.65
C TYR A 130 4.26 16.21 7.28
N SER A 131 4.56 17.14 6.38
CA SER A 131 5.13 16.82 5.06
C SER A 131 6.56 17.35 4.95
N LYS A 132 7.50 16.50 4.52
CA LYS A 132 8.89 16.89 4.24
C LYS A 132 9.01 17.94 3.14
N LEU A 133 8.01 18.08 2.27
CA LEU A 133 8.00 19.06 1.18
C LEU A 133 7.72 20.48 1.67
N LYS A 134 6.95 20.62 2.76
CA LYS A 134 6.71 21.91 3.41
C LYS A 134 7.83 22.16 4.42
N LYS A 135 9.00 22.62 3.94
CA LYS A 135 9.95 23.29 4.85
C LYS A 135 9.19 24.44 5.50
N GLU A 136 9.13 24.44 6.83
CA GLU A 136 8.74 25.64 7.57
C GLU A 136 9.63 26.78 7.08
N LYS A 137 9.04 27.76 6.39
CA LYS A 137 9.69 29.05 6.23
C LYS A 137 9.89 29.56 7.65
N LYS A 138 11.13 29.48 8.17
CA LYS A 138 11.52 30.24 9.35
C LYS A 138 11.00 31.65 9.10
N LYS A 139 10.02 32.10 9.88
CA LYS A 139 9.63 33.51 9.90
C LYS A 139 10.91 34.23 10.28
N GLY A 140 11.56 34.87 9.31
CA GLY A 140 12.69 35.73 9.59
C GLY A 140 12.24 36.73 10.65
N LEU A 141 12.97 36.81 11.76
CA LEU A 141 12.89 37.99 12.61
C LEU A 141 13.38 39.15 11.73
N PHE A 142 12.43 39.87 11.13
CA PHE A 142 12.68 41.20 10.65
C PHE A 142 12.75 42.09 11.91
N TRP A 143 13.98 42.45 12.28
CA TRP A 143 14.27 43.56 13.18
C TRP A 143 14.12 44.88 12.44
#